data_AF-D2D1N1-F1
#
_entry.id   AF-D2D1N1-F1
#
_cell.length_a   1.000
_cell.length_b   1.000
_cell.length_c   1.000
_cell.angle_alpha   90.00
_cell.angle_beta   90.00
_cell.angle_gamma   90.00
#
_symmetry.space_group_name_H-M   'P 1'
#
loop_
_entity.id
_entity.type
_entity.pdbx_description
1 polymer ?
#
loop_
_entity_poly.entity_id
_entity_poly.type
_entity_poly.pdbx_seq_one_letter_code
_entity_poly.pdbx_strand_id
1 'polypeptide(L)'
;NAIVAIACYSGYNQEDSVIMNQSSIDRGFFRSLFFRSYRDEEKKMGTLIKEDFGRPDRSNTMGMRHGSYDKLDDDGLAPPGTRVSGEDVIIGKTTPLAPEEAQGPAARYSRKDHSISLRHSESGI
;
A
#
# COMPACT_ATOMS: atom_id res chain seq x y z
N ASN A 1 6.91 -23.54 22.62
CA ASN A 1 7.98 -24.55 22.80
C ASN A 1 7.87 -25.60 21.72
N ALA A 2 9.00 -26.03 21.15
CA ALA A 2 9.06 -26.98 20.05
C ALA A 2 9.54 -28.35 20.55
N ILE A 3 9.15 -29.42 19.86
CA ILE A 3 9.77 -30.75 19.99
C ILE A 3 10.74 -30.93 18.83
N VAL A 4 11.97 -31.34 19.11
CA VAL A 4 13.05 -31.45 18.13
C VAL A 4 13.55 -32.90 18.09
N ALA A 5 13.71 -33.44 16.89
CA ALA A 5 14.35 -34.72 16.64
C ALA A 5 15.64 -34.47 15.83
N ILE A 6 16.76 -35.05 16.26
CA ILE A 6 18.04 -34.99 15.56
C ILE A 6 18.23 -36.30 14.82
N ALA A 7 17.95 -36.30 13.51
CA ALA A 7 18.05 -37.49 12.65
C ALA A 7 18.24 -37.09 11.19
N CYS A 8 18.86 -37.96 10.39
CA CYS A 8 18.82 -37.85 8.94
C CYS A 8 17.48 -38.42 8.43
N TYR A 9 16.68 -37.62 7.72
CA TYR A 9 15.38 -38.07 7.22
C TYR A 9 15.08 -37.47 5.85
N SER A 10 14.78 -38.32 4.86
CA SER A 10 14.40 -37.95 3.46
C SER A 10 15.36 -37.06 2.66
N GLY A 11 16.41 -36.49 3.26
CA GLY A 11 17.38 -35.60 2.63
C GLY A 11 17.01 -34.10 2.69
N TYR A 12 15.76 -33.74 3.01
CA TYR A 12 15.29 -32.34 3.08
C TYR A 12 15.71 -31.58 4.36
N ASN A 13 16.66 -32.11 5.12
CA ASN A 13 17.23 -31.47 6.32
C ASN A 13 18.78 -31.40 6.29
N GLN A 14 19.35 -31.34 5.09
CA GLN A 14 20.79 -31.14 4.86
C GLN A 14 21.10 -29.65 4.66
N GLU A 15 22.37 -29.25 4.78
CA GLU A 15 22.82 -27.87 4.45
C GLU A 15 21.96 -26.77 5.10
N ASP A 16 21.91 -26.77 6.43
CA ASP A 16 21.17 -25.81 7.27
C ASP A 16 19.63 -25.81 7.11
N SER A 17 19.06 -26.74 6.34
CA SER A 17 17.62 -26.91 6.23
C SER A 17 17.01 -27.74 7.37
N VAL A 18 15.72 -27.52 7.64
CA VAL A 18 14.94 -28.25 8.66
C VAL A 18 13.60 -28.71 8.10
N ILE A 19 13.15 -29.88 8.53
CA ILE A 19 11.80 -30.39 8.22
C ILE A 19 10.86 -29.98 9.35
N MET A 20 9.73 -29.35 9.00
CA MET A 20 8.67 -28.99 9.95
C MET A 20 7.42 -29.85 9.80
N ASN A 21 6.72 -30.07 10.90
CA ASN A 21 5.45 -30.78 10.91
C ASN A 21 4.32 -29.87 10.39
N GLN A 22 3.75 -30.19 9.24
CA GLN A 22 2.65 -29.43 8.62
C GLN A 22 1.45 -29.28 9.56
N SER A 23 1.05 -30.34 10.26
CA SER A 23 -0.10 -30.29 11.17
C SER A 23 0.10 -29.32 12.35
N SER A 24 1.35 -29.10 12.78
CA SER A 24 1.66 -28.08 13.77
C SER A 24 1.50 -26.67 13.21
N ILE A 25 1.96 -26.43 11.96
CA ILE A 25 1.83 -25.14 11.26
C ILE A 25 0.35 -24.80 11.04
N ASP A 26 -0.46 -25.78 10.63
CA ASP A 26 -1.90 -25.60 10.40
C ASP A 26 -2.64 -25.19 11.68
N ARG A 27 -2.18 -25.71 12.83
CA ARG A 27 -2.67 -25.35 14.17
C ARG A 27 -2.09 -24.04 14.71
N GLY A 28 -1.33 -23.30 13.91
CA GLY A 28 -0.84 -21.97 14.23
C GLY A 28 0.58 -21.91 14.81
N PHE A 29 1.33 -23.01 14.78
CA PHE A 29 2.72 -22.99 15.22
C PHE A 29 3.54 -21.96 14.42
N PHE A 30 4.17 -21.02 15.14
CA PHE A 30 4.93 -19.90 14.57
C PHE A 30 4.15 -18.92 13.67
N ARG A 31 2.81 -18.89 13.70
CA ARG A 31 2.07 -17.77 13.08
C ARG A 31 2.38 -16.47 13.82
N SER A 32 2.63 -15.41 13.05
CA SER A 32 2.87 -14.06 13.56
C SER A 32 1.90 -13.07 12.93
N LEU A 33 1.73 -11.93 13.59
CA LEU A 33 1.04 -10.76 13.04
C LEU A 33 2.10 -9.73 12.63
N PHE A 34 1.88 -9.09 11.49
CA PHE A 34 2.74 -8.03 10.97
C PHE A 34 1.91 -6.77 10.77
N PHE A 35 2.40 -5.65 11.29
CA PHE A 35 1.74 -4.34 11.18
C PHE A 35 2.69 -3.34 10.53
N ARG A 36 2.16 -2.55 9.60
CA ARG A 36 2.88 -1.44 8.96
C ARG A 36 1.99 -0.21 8.93
N SER A 37 2.52 0.91 9.38
CA SER A 37 1.81 2.20 9.36
C SER A 37 2.31 3.05 8.19
N TYR A 38 1.37 3.71 7.52
CA TYR A 38 1.64 4.74 6.52
C TYR A 38 1.14 6.08 7.08
N ARG A 39 1.89 7.16 6.85
CA ARG A 39 1.56 8.50 7.32
C ARG A 39 1.86 9.48 6.21
N ASP A 40 0.95 10.41 6.00
CA ASP A 40 1.13 11.59 5.16
C ASP A 40 0.43 12.78 5.82
N GLU A 41 0.76 13.99 5.38
CA GLU A 41 0.25 15.25 5.91
C GLU A 41 -0.03 16.23 4.76
N GLU A 42 -1.10 17.01 4.85
CA GLU A 42 -1.37 18.11 3.92
C GLU A 42 -0.47 19.31 4.21
N LYS A 43 0.38 19.69 3.25
CA LYS A 43 1.14 20.92 3.37
C LYS A 43 0.30 22.12 2.95
N LYS A 44 0.31 23.17 3.78
CA LYS A 44 -0.29 24.47 3.52
C LYS A 44 0.79 25.54 3.47
N MET A 45 0.65 26.50 2.56
CA MET A 45 1.57 27.65 2.46
C MET A 45 0.80 28.90 2.88
N GLY A 46 0.88 29.24 4.17
CA GLY A 46 0.03 30.28 4.76
C GLY A 46 -1.45 29.88 4.69
N THR A 47 -2.29 30.72 4.10
CA THR A 47 -3.73 30.47 3.88
C THR A 47 -4.04 29.63 2.63
N LEU A 48 -3.06 29.35 1.77
CA LEU A 48 -3.28 28.59 0.55
C LEU A 48 -3.10 27.08 0.81
N ILE A 49 -4.16 26.30 0.54
CA ILE A 49 -4.10 24.83 0.55
C ILE A 49 -3.29 24.39 -0.67
N LYS A 50 -2.12 23.80 -0.44
CA LYS A 50 -1.25 23.30 -1.51
C LYS A 50 -1.46 21.81 -1.74
N GLU A 51 -1.81 21.06 -0.71
CA GLU A 51 -2.06 19.63 -0.78
C GLU A 51 -3.36 19.32 -0.05
N ASP A 52 -4.10 18.34 -0.55
CA ASP A 52 -5.46 18.02 -0.14
C ASP A 52 -5.67 16.51 -0.23
N PHE A 53 -6.22 15.91 0.81
CA PHE A 53 -6.69 14.54 0.80
C PHE A 53 -8.06 14.45 0.13
N GLY A 54 -8.21 13.43 -0.69
CA GLY A 54 -9.44 13.22 -1.44
C GLY A 54 -9.23 12.19 -2.53
N ARG A 55 -10.33 11.65 -3.05
CA ARG A 55 -10.27 10.66 -4.12
C ARG A 55 -9.82 11.32 -5.44
N PRO A 56 -8.67 10.94 -6.01
CA PRO A 56 -8.21 11.50 -7.28
C PRO A 56 -9.10 11.04 -8.45
N ASP A 57 -9.37 11.94 -9.38
CA ASP A 57 -10.17 11.65 -10.58
C ASP A 57 -9.29 11.61 -11.84
N ARG A 58 -9.39 10.52 -12.60
CA ARG A 58 -8.65 10.31 -13.87
C ARG A 58 -8.94 11.40 -14.91
N SER A 59 -10.09 12.05 -14.83
CA SER A 59 -10.46 13.12 -15.76
C SER A 59 -9.64 14.41 -15.55
N ASN A 60 -9.28 14.70 -14.29
CA ASN A 60 -8.74 16.01 -13.88
C ASN A 60 -7.39 15.93 -13.17
N THR A 61 -6.91 14.72 -12.81
CA THR A 61 -5.68 14.52 -12.08
C THR A 61 -4.58 13.98 -12.98
N MET A 62 -3.49 14.72 -13.08
CA MET A 62 -2.30 14.34 -13.82
C MET A 62 -1.41 13.40 -13.00
N GLY A 63 -0.78 12.43 -13.67
CA GLY A 63 0.24 11.58 -13.05
C GLY A 63 -0.31 10.49 -12.14
N MET A 64 -1.60 10.15 -12.25
CA MET A 64 -2.17 9.02 -11.54
C MET A 64 -1.39 7.73 -11.82
N ARG A 65 -1.12 6.99 -10.76
CA ARG A 65 -0.42 5.71 -10.79
C ARG A 65 -1.28 4.65 -11.50
N HIS A 66 -0.64 3.56 -11.93
CA HIS A 66 -1.32 2.40 -12.53
C HIS A 66 -2.11 1.56 -11.52
N GLY A 67 -2.03 1.91 -10.22
CA GLY A 67 -2.75 1.27 -9.13
C GLY A 67 -4.27 1.47 -9.14
N SER A 68 -4.96 0.74 -8.26
CA SER A 68 -6.39 0.94 -8.01
C SER A 68 -6.61 2.05 -6.98
N TYR A 69 -7.53 2.95 -7.31
CA TYR A 69 -8.05 4.01 -6.42
C TYR A 69 -9.49 3.71 -5.99
N ASP A 70 -9.99 2.50 -6.29
CA ASP A 70 -11.40 2.12 -6.07
C ASP A 70 -11.69 1.81 -4.61
N LYS A 71 -10.63 1.61 -3.83
CA LYS A 71 -10.66 1.29 -2.40
C LYS A 71 -10.63 2.54 -1.50
N LEU A 72 -10.53 3.72 -2.10
CA LEU A 72 -10.57 4.99 -1.38
C LEU A 72 -12.01 5.46 -1.22
N ASP A 73 -12.33 5.93 -0.03
CA ASP A 73 -13.54 6.71 0.23
C ASP A 73 -13.38 8.14 -0.32
N ASP A 74 -14.45 8.94 -0.21
CA ASP A 74 -14.49 10.31 -0.74
C ASP A 74 -13.48 11.24 -0.05
N ASP A 75 -13.08 10.93 1.18
CA ASP A 75 -12.02 11.62 1.93
C ASP A 75 -10.60 11.27 1.45
N GLY A 76 -10.49 10.34 0.49
CA GLY A 76 -9.21 9.88 -0.04
C GLY A 76 -8.51 8.86 0.85
N LEU A 77 -9.17 8.25 1.83
CA LEU A 77 -8.57 7.21 2.67
C LEU A 77 -9.21 5.86 2.40
N ALA A 78 -8.42 4.78 2.48
CA ALA A 78 -8.98 3.44 2.47
C ALA A 78 -9.62 3.13 3.85
N PRO A 79 -10.90 2.76 3.92
CA PRO A 79 -11.57 2.54 5.20
C PRO A 79 -11.04 1.29 5.91
N PRO A 80 -11.03 1.26 7.26
CA PRO A 80 -10.60 0.10 8.02
C PRO A 80 -11.35 -1.18 7.65
N GLY A 81 -10.63 -2.30 7.55
CA GLY A 81 -11.22 -3.59 7.15
C GLY A 81 -11.21 -3.85 5.64
N THR A 82 -10.81 -2.86 4.83
CA THR A 82 -10.65 -3.03 3.39
C THR A 82 -9.41 -3.86 3.07
N ARG A 83 -9.59 -4.98 2.39
CA ARG A 83 -8.46 -5.78 1.91
C ARG A 83 -7.69 -5.01 0.85
N VAL A 84 -6.40 -4.80 1.08
CA VAL A 84 -5.48 -4.10 0.18
C VAL A 84 -4.31 -4.99 -0.22
N SER A 85 -3.81 -4.78 -1.42
CA SER A 85 -2.75 -5.55 -2.05
C SER A 85 -1.90 -4.63 -2.91
N GLY A 86 -0.58 -4.75 -2.82
CA GLY A 86 0.35 -4.12 -3.75
C GLY A 86 -0.06 -2.73 -4.23
N GLU A 87 -0.21 -2.57 -5.54
CA GLU A 87 -0.44 -1.30 -6.22
C GLU A 87 -1.72 -0.55 -5.82
N ASP A 88 -2.54 -1.09 -4.92
CA ASP A 88 -3.67 -0.38 -4.33
C ASP A 88 -3.22 0.90 -3.59
N VAL A 89 -3.93 1.98 -3.88
CA VAL A 89 -3.77 3.26 -3.21
C VAL A 89 -4.52 3.23 -1.89
N ILE A 90 -3.83 3.62 -0.82
CA ILE A 90 -4.36 3.63 0.55
C ILE A 90 -4.55 5.06 1.11
N ILE A 91 -3.83 6.03 0.54
CA ILE A 91 -3.97 7.46 0.85
C ILE A 91 -3.96 8.21 -0.49
N GLY A 92 -5.13 8.72 -0.88
CA GLY A 92 -5.39 9.61 -1.99
C GLY A 92 -5.01 11.04 -1.63
N LYS A 93 -4.02 11.60 -2.34
CA LYS A 93 -3.52 12.94 -2.08
C LYS A 93 -3.23 13.66 -3.39
N THR A 94 -3.69 14.90 -3.49
CA THR A 94 -3.50 15.69 -4.70
C THR A 94 -3.08 17.13 -4.40
N THR A 95 -2.38 17.73 -5.36
CA THR A 95 -1.92 19.13 -5.31
C THR A 95 -2.55 19.87 -6.48
N PRO A 96 -3.05 21.12 -6.31
CA PRO A 96 -3.45 21.95 -7.44
C PRO A 96 -2.28 22.13 -8.43
N LEU A 97 -2.55 21.98 -9.71
CA LEU A 97 -1.55 22.14 -10.75
C LEU A 97 -1.25 23.63 -10.97
N ALA A 98 0.02 24.00 -11.04
CA ALA A 98 0.39 25.39 -11.31
C ALA A 98 0.04 25.76 -12.78
N PRO A 99 -0.33 27.02 -13.07
CA PRO A 99 -0.65 27.45 -14.44
C PRO A 99 0.48 27.19 -15.45
N GLU A 100 1.73 27.24 -15.00
CA GLU A 100 2.92 26.94 -15.81
C GLU A 100 2.99 25.45 -16.21
N GLU A 101 2.53 24.54 -15.34
CA GLU A 101 2.46 23.10 -15.61
C GLU A 101 1.21 22.71 -16.43
N ALA A 102 0.16 23.55 -16.42
CA ALA A 102 -1.10 23.33 -17.12
C ALA A 102 -1.06 23.76 -18.60
N GLN A 103 -0.03 23.36 -19.35
CA GLN A 103 0.15 23.71 -20.76
C GLN A 103 -0.03 22.52 -21.71
N GLY A 104 -0.51 22.78 -22.93
CA GLY A 104 -0.66 21.76 -23.97
C GLY A 104 -1.63 20.64 -23.54
N PRO A 105 -1.27 19.35 -23.73
CA PRO A 105 -2.11 18.23 -23.31
C PRO A 105 -2.44 18.20 -21.81
N ALA A 106 -1.62 18.86 -20.98
CA ALA A 106 -1.82 18.93 -19.53
C ALA A 106 -2.85 19.98 -19.11
N ALA A 107 -3.28 20.87 -20.01
CA ALA A 107 -4.27 21.92 -19.72
C ALA A 107 -5.65 21.38 -19.29
N ARG A 108 -5.96 20.10 -19.59
CA ARG A 108 -7.18 19.43 -19.12
C ARG A 108 -7.15 19.05 -17.64
N TYR A 109 -5.97 19.01 -17.04
CA TYR A 109 -5.79 18.60 -15.65
C TYR A 109 -5.73 19.82 -14.74
N SER A 110 -6.42 19.74 -13.61
CA SER A 110 -6.41 20.78 -12.57
C SER A 110 -5.60 20.38 -11.34
N ARG A 111 -5.33 19.08 -11.17
CA ARG A 111 -4.61 18.53 -10.02
C ARG A 111 -3.49 17.60 -10.45
N LYS A 112 -2.53 17.35 -9.57
CA LYS A 112 -1.43 16.40 -9.71
C LYS A 112 -1.49 15.37 -8.60
N ASP A 113 -1.32 14.10 -8.95
CA ASP A 113 -1.37 13.00 -8.01
C ASP A 113 -0.10 12.90 -7.16
N HIS A 114 -0.28 12.78 -5.84
CA HIS A 114 0.75 12.53 -4.83
C HIS A 114 0.37 11.37 -3.90
N SER A 115 -0.58 10.53 -4.33
CA SER A 115 -1.10 9.43 -3.53
C SER A 115 -0.05 8.38 -3.14
N ILE A 116 -0.31 7.70 -2.02
CA ILE A 116 0.50 6.61 -1.47
C ILE A 116 -0.18 5.27 -1.72
N SER A 117 0.57 4.36 -2.34
CA SER A 117 0.18 2.96 -2.53
C SER A 117 0.85 2.04 -1.51
N LEU A 118 0.26 0.86 -1.32
CA LEU A 118 0.91 -0.22 -0.59
C LEU A 118 2.20 -0.66 -1.32
N ARG A 119 3.11 -1.33 -0.61
CA ARG A 119 4.31 -1.89 -1.24
C ARG A 119 3.92 -3.08 -2.10
N HIS A 120 4.52 -3.21 -3.29
CA HIS A 120 4.18 -4.23 -4.28
C HIS A 120 4.19 -5.68 -3.75
N SER A 121 5.09 -6.01 -2.82
CA SER A 121 5.21 -7.36 -2.25
C SER A 121 4.38 -7.60 -0.98
N GLU A 122 3.46 -6.68 -0.65
CA GLU A 122 2.66 -6.75 0.58
C GLU A 122 1.17 -6.85 0.25
N SER A 123 0.43 -7.55 1.12
CA SER A 123 -1.02 -7.58 1.10
C SER A 123 -1.53 -7.78 2.53
N GLY A 124 -2.72 -7.25 2.81
CA GLY A 124 -3.24 -7.22 4.16
C GLY A 124 -4.67 -6.73 4.22
N ILE A 125 -5.09 -6.44 5.46
CA ILE A 125 -6.34 -5.79 5.84
C ILE A 125 -5.96 -4.62 6.75
#